data_AF-A0A9E3VT85-F1
#
_entry.id   AF-A0A9E3VT85-F1
#
_cell.length_a   1.000
_cell.length_b   1.000
_cell.length_c   1.000
_cell.angle_alpha   90.00
_cell.angle_beta   90.00
_cell.angle_gamma   90.00
#
_symmetry.space_group_name_H-M   'P 1'
#
loop_
_entity.id
_entity.type
_entity.pdbx_description
1 polymer ?
#
loop_
_entity_poly.entity_id
_entity_poly.type
_entity_poly.pdbx_seq_one_letter_code
_entity_poly.pdbx_strand_id
1 'polypeptide(L)'
;MTVRIRSERLITAMDPRLLRQMGIRLRAWYETEEEILEGLRWGRRKAELLQWVRRKMQRKLTARERRCVELYYFGGLTYAQAGYATGTNASSVLRAVRRSVNKLRALAEREGVTLAKGVPKRRRCSPRQRNVKRT
;
A
#
# COMPACT_ATOMS: atom_id res chain seq x y z
N MET A 1 23.53 -15.59 -25.37
CA MET A 1 22.43 -16.06 -24.50
C MET A 1 21.38 -14.97 -24.43
N THR A 2 20.24 -15.16 -25.09
CA THR A 2 19.24 -14.09 -25.31
C THR A 2 18.02 -14.35 -24.43
N VAL A 3 17.77 -13.47 -23.47
CA VAL A 3 16.63 -13.57 -22.55
C VAL A 3 15.37 -13.14 -23.30
N ARG A 4 14.48 -14.09 -23.59
CA ARG A 4 13.13 -13.81 -24.13
C ARG A 4 12.22 -13.32 -23.00
N ILE A 5 11.96 -12.02 -22.95
CA ILE A 5 10.86 -11.46 -22.16
C ILE A 5 9.58 -11.58 -22.99
N ARG A 6 8.76 -12.59 -22.71
CA ARG A 6 7.38 -12.67 -23.22
C ARG A 6 6.45 -11.91 -22.28
N SER A 7 6.27 -10.61 -22.53
CA SER A 7 5.11 -9.87 -22.03
C SER A 7 4.19 -9.58 -23.20
N GLU A 8 3.43 -10.61 -23.62
CA GLU A 8 2.28 -10.39 -24.49
C GLU A 8 1.26 -9.53 -23.72
N ARG A 9 1.30 -8.22 -23.98
CA ARG A 9 0.18 -7.34 -23.65
C ARG A 9 -1.00 -7.86 -24.46
N LEU A 10 -1.92 -8.56 -23.81
CA LEU A 10 -3.24 -8.87 -24.38
C LEU A 10 -3.96 -7.54 -24.61
N ILE A 11 -3.75 -6.95 -25.78
CA ILE A 11 -4.59 -5.87 -26.30
C ILE A 11 -5.86 -6.56 -26.77
N THR A 12 -6.79 -6.80 -25.84
CA THR A 12 -8.11 -7.29 -26.21
C THR A 12 -8.80 -6.17 -26.99
N ALA A 13 -8.91 -6.33 -28.30
CA ALA A 13 -9.73 -5.45 -29.14
C ALA A 13 -11.19 -5.65 -28.75
N MET A 14 -11.68 -4.84 -27.81
CA MET A 14 -13.11 -4.77 -27.50
C MET A 14 -13.80 -3.90 -28.53
N ASP A 15 -14.97 -4.35 -29.00
CA ASP A 15 -15.86 -3.54 -29.82
C ASP A 15 -16.25 -2.24 -29.05
N PRO A 16 -16.01 -1.05 -29.63
CA PRO A 16 -16.42 0.23 -29.06
C PRO A 16 -17.92 0.33 -28.74
N ARG A 17 -18.78 -0.42 -29.42
CA ARG A 17 -20.22 -0.50 -29.12
C ARG A 17 -20.45 -1.27 -27.83
N LEU A 18 -19.73 -2.37 -27.61
CA LEU A 18 -19.79 -3.15 -26.36
C LEU A 18 -19.24 -2.35 -25.18
N LEU A 19 -18.17 -1.57 -25.38
CA LEU A 19 -17.62 -0.64 -24.37
C LEU A 19 -18.58 0.48 -23.96
N ARG A 20 -19.48 0.88 -24.88
CA ARG A 20 -20.55 1.87 -24.64
C ARG A 20 -21.77 1.23 -23.97
N GLN A 21 -22.09 -0.02 -24.31
CA GLN A 21 -23.17 -0.78 -23.66
C GLN A 21 -22.81 -1.25 -22.24
N MET A 22 -21.52 -1.49 -21.96
CA MET A 22 -21.03 -1.63 -20.60
C MET A 22 -21.19 -0.29 -19.89
N GLY A 23 -22.31 -0.12 -19.18
CA GLY A 23 -22.61 1.09 -18.42
C GLY A 23 -21.42 1.50 -17.58
N ILE A 24 -21.10 2.80 -17.58
CA ILE A 24 -19.88 3.35 -16.96
C ILE A 24 -19.69 2.85 -15.51
N ARG A 25 -20.80 2.63 -14.79
CA ARG A 25 -20.87 2.08 -13.42
C ARG A 25 -20.42 0.62 -13.26
N LEU A 26 -20.36 -0.17 -14.33
CA LEU A 26 -19.98 -1.59 -14.34
C LEU A 26 -18.51 -1.80 -14.72
N ARG A 27 -17.74 -0.73 -14.97
CA ARG A 27 -16.30 -0.84 -15.27
C ARG A 27 -15.54 -1.17 -13.99
N ALA A 28 -14.54 -2.05 -14.11
CA ALA A 28 -13.71 -2.51 -12.99
C ALA A 28 -12.97 -1.38 -12.25
N TRP A 29 -12.87 -0.20 -12.86
CA TRP A 29 -12.17 0.99 -12.37
C TRP A 29 -13.08 2.20 -12.18
N TYR A 30 -14.41 2.01 -12.24
CA TYR A 30 -15.33 3.10 -11.98
C TYR A 30 -15.44 3.34 -10.47
N GLU A 31 -15.20 4.59 -10.08
CA GLU A 31 -15.37 5.10 -8.72
C GLU A 31 -16.51 6.13 -8.77
N THR A 32 -17.43 6.11 -7.80
CA THR A 32 -18.40 7.21 -7.65
C THR A 32 -17.69 8.49 -7.20
N GLU A 33 -18.29 9.65 -7.41
CA GLU A 33 -17.73 10.93 -6.93
C GLU A 33 -17.43 10.88 -5.41
N GLU A 34 -18.33 10.23 -4.65
CA GLU A 34 -18.16 10.01 -3.21
C GLU A 34 -16.93 9.15 -2.89
N GLU A 35 -16.70 8.07 -3.66
CA GLU A 35 -15.54 7.18 -3.52
C GLU A 35 -14.23 7.90 -3.89
N ILE A 36 -14.26 8.74 -4.93
CA ILE A 36 -13.13 9.58 -5.32
C ILE A 36 -12.80 10.56 -4.19
N LEU A 37 -13.80 11.28 -3.68
CA LEU A 37 -13.61 12.24 -2.59
C LEU A 37 -13.13 11.58 -1.30
N GLU A 38 -13.66 10.40 -0.96
CA GLU A 38 -13.17 9.62 0.18
C GLU A 38 -11.71 9.19 -0.02
N GLY A 39 -11.36 8.71 -1.22
CA GLY A 39 -9.99 8.36 -1.59
C GLY A 39 -9.03 9.54 -1.46
N LEU A 40 -9.44 10.73 -1.89
CA LEU A 40 -8.64 11.96 -1.77
C LEU A 40 -8.47 12.40 -0.31
N ARG A 41 -9.54 12.37 0.50
CA ARG A 41 -9.48 12.67 1.94
C ARG A 41 -8.53 11.72 2.65
N TRP A 42 -8.65 10.42 2.37
CA TRP A 42 -7.73 9.41 2.89
C TRP A 42 -6.29 9.65 2.44
N GLY A 43 -6.08 9.99 1.17
CA GLY A 43 -4.76 10.30 0.61
C GLY A 43 -4.07 11.46 1.35
N ARG A 44 -4.79 12.56 1.59
CA ARG A 44 -4.30 13.71 2.37
C ARG A 44 -3.94 13.30 3.79
N ARG A 45 -4.83 12.58 4.47
CA ARG A 45 -4.59 12.09 5.83
C ARG A 45 -3.38 11.15 5.90
N LYS A 46 -3.24 10.25 4.93
CA LYS A 46 -2.09 9.35 4.84
C LYS A 46 -0.79 10.11 4.63
N ALA A 47 -0.79 11.17 3.81
CA ALA A 47 0.38 12.01 3.61
C ALA A 47 0.82 12.71 4.91
N GLU A 48 -0.12 13.29 5.66
CA GLU A 48 0.14 13.88 6.98
C GLU A 48 0.75 12.87 7.95
N LEU A 49 0.17 11.66 8.03
CA LEU A 49 0.67 10.59 8.89
C LEU A 49 2.09 10.17 8.48
N LEU A 50 2.38 10.04 7.18
CA LEU A 50 3.71 9.72 6.69
C LEU A 50 4.73 10.82 7.01
N GLN A 51 4.34 12.09 6.88
CA GLN A 51 5.18 13.22 7.29
C GLN A 51 5.44 13.20 8.80
N TRP A 52 4.43 12.90 9.62
CA TRP A 52 4.60 12.72 11.05
C TRP A 52 5.58 11.59 11.37
N VAL A 53 5.41 10.41 10.76
CA VAL A 53 6.31 9.25 10.96
C VAL A 53 7.75 9.63 10.60
N ARG A 54 7.97 10.26 9.44
CA ARG A 54 9.31 10.69 9.00
C ARG A 54 9.95 11.65 9.99
N ARG A 55 9.21 12.66 10.48
CA ARG A 55 9.71 13.60 11.49
C ARG A 55 10.07 12.91 12.80
N LYS A 56 9.26 11.96 13.28
CA LYS A 56 9.56 11.22 14.52
C LYS A 56 10.73 10.25 14.33
N MET A 57 10.85 9.60 13.17
CA MET A 57 12.02 8.81 12.80
C MET A 57 13.31 9.62 12.83
N GLN A 58 13.26 10.87 12.37
CA GLN A 58 14.42 11.76 12.40
C GLN A 58 14.82 12.16 13.82
N ARG A 59 13.85 12.39 14.71
CA ARG A 59 14.10 12.92 16.07
C ARG A 59 14.34 11.85 17.14
N LYS A 60 13.78 10.64 17.00
CA LYS A 60 13.69 9.66 18.10
C LYS A 60 14.34 8.31 17.82
N LEU A 61 14.71 8.03 16.56
CA LEU A 61 15.40 6.81 16.17
C LEU A 61 16.86 7.11 15.89
N THR A 62 17.73 6.15 16.22
CA THR A 62 19.14 6.21 15.81
C THR A 62 19.27 6.09 14.29
N ALA A 63 20.40 6.49 13.72
CA ALA A 63 20.65 6.37 12.27
C ALA A 63 20.48 4.93 11.78
N ARG A 64 20.98 3.96 12.54
CA ARG A 64 20.85 2.52 12.23
C ARG A 64 19.40 2.06 12.29
N GLU A 65 18.67 2.40 13.37
CA GLU A 65 17.26 2.06 13.52
C GLU A 65 16.41 2.60 12.36
N ARG A 66 16.63 3.88 12.03
CA ARG A 66 15.97 4.56 10.92
C ARG A 66 16.24 3.85 9.59
N ARG A 67 17.51 3.53 9.30
CA ARG A 67 17.90 2.84 8.06
C ARG A 67 17.22 1.48 7.91
N CYS A 68 17.16 0.69 8.99
CA CYS A 68 16.46 -0.60 8.95
C CYS A 68 14.96 -0.45 8.67
N VAL A 69 14.30 0.54 9.27
CA VAL A 69 12.88 0.83 9.02
C VAL A 69 12.66 1.30 7.58
N GLU A 70 13.54 2.17 7.07
CA GLU A 70 13.50 2.65 5.68
C GLU A 70 13.59 1.50 4.69
N LEU A 71 14.60 0.63 4.82
CA LEU A 71 14.79 -0.50 3.91
C LEU A 71 13.58 -1.45 3.92
N TYR A 72 13.03 -1.77 5.08
CA TYR A 72 11.92 -2.71 5.20
C TYR A 72 10.58 -2.11 4.74
N TYR A 73 10.12 -1.01 5.34
CA TYR A 73 8.77 -0.48 5.08
C TYR A 73 8.68 0.42 3.85
N PHE A 74 9.74 1.16 3.53
CA PHE A 74 9.74 2.09 2.39
C PHE A 74 10.43 1.50 1.16
N GLY A 75 11.50 0.73 1.37
CA GLY A 75 12.21 0.02 0.31
C GLY A 75 11.57 -1.31 -0.09
N GLY A 76 10.71 -1.88 0.76
CA GLY A 76 10.08 -3.17 0.49
C GLY A 76 11.03 -4.37 0.55
N LEU A 77 12.22 -4.19 1.17
CA LEU A 77 13.20 -5.27 1.31
C LEU A 77 12.77 -6.25 2.42
N THR A 78 13.14 -7.51 2.23
CA THR A 78 13.09 -8.50 3.32
C THR A 78 14.15 -8.22 4.39
N TYR A 79 13.99 -8.80 5.59
CA TYR A 79 14.99 -8.65 6.66
C TYR A 79 16.38 -9.18 6.28
N ALA A 80 16.45 -10.22 5.45
CA ALA A 80 17.71 -10.76 4.95
C ALA A 80 18.41 -9.76 4.02
N GLN A 81 17.68 -9.20 3.04
CA GLN A 81 18.22 -8.20 2.12
C GLN A 81 18.61 -6.90 2.85
N ALA A 82 17.80 -6.45 3.81
CA ALA A 82 18.14 -5.29 4.64
C ALA A 82 19.35 -5.57 5.54
N GLY A 83 19.52 -6.81 6.00
CA GLY A 83 20.70 -7.25 6.74
C GLY A 83 21.96 -7.13 5.89
N TYR A 84 21.93 -7.71 4.69
CA TYR A 84 23.00 -7.59 3.71
C TYR A 84 23.36 -6.12 3.41
N ALA A 85 22.35 -5.29 3.14
CA ALA A 85 22.54 -3.86 2.86
C ALA A 85 23.08 -3.04 4.04
N THR A 86 23.01 -3.56 5.27
CA THR A 86 23.51 -2.88 6.48
C THR A 86 24.72 -3.58 7.10
N GLY A 87 25.26 -4.61 6.45
CA GLY A 87 26.37 -5.41 6.96
C GLY A 87 26.03 -6.18 8.25
N THR A 88 24.76 -6.55 8.47
CA THR A 88 24.33 -7.26 9.68
C THR A 88 23.36 -8.41 9.42
N ASN A 89 23.17 -9.27 10.42
CA ASN A 89 22.25 -10.40 10.27
C ASN A 89 20.77 -9.99 10.26
N ALA A 90 19.93 -10.82 9.64
CA ALA A 90 18.49 -10.57 9.52
C ALA A 90 17.80 -10.42 10.89
N SER A 91 18.21 -11.20 11.89
CA SER A 91 17.65 -11.15 13.25
C SER A 91 17.91 -9.80 13.93
N SER A 92 19.06 -9.19 13.70
CA SER A 92 19.42 -7.87 14.21
C SER A 92 18.57 -6.78 13.56
N VAL A 93 18.33 -6.89 12.25
CA VAL A 93 17.42 -5.99 11.54
C VAL A 93 16.00 -6.13 12.09
N LEU A 94 15.48 -7.36 12.23
CA LEU A 94 14.16 -7.62 12.79
C LEU A 94 14.00 -6.99 14.18
N ARG A 95 14.98 -7.19 15.07
CA ARG A 95 14.98 -6.59 16.42
C ARG A 95 15.01 -5.06 16.36
N ALA A 96 15.84 -4.48 15.50
CA ALA A 96 15.92 -3.03 15.31
C ALA A 96 14.59 -2.45 14.80
N VAL A 97 13.98 -3.09 13.80
CA VAL A 97 12.67 -2.67 13.24
C VAL A 97 11.58 -2.76 14.31
N ARG A 98 11.48 -3.89 15.03
CA ARG A 98 10.49 -4.07 16.10
C ARG A 98 10.62 -2.99 17.19
N ARG A 99 11.83 -2.76 17.69
CA ARG A 99 12.10 -1.72 18.69
C ARG A 99 11.71 -0.34 18.19
N SER A 100 12.08 -0.02 16.94
CA SER A 100 11.76 1.24 16.28
C SER A 100 10.25 1.46 16.15
N VAL A 101 9.51 0.43 15.74
CA VAL A 101 8.04 0.48 15.64
C VAL A 101 7.41 0.68 17.02
N ASN A 102 7.90 0.01 18.06
CA ASN A 102 7.40 0.21 19.42
C ASN A 102 7.63 1.64 19.93
N LYS A 103 8.81 2.23 19.67
CA LYS A 103 9.08 3.64 19.98
C LYS A 103 8.10 4.57 19.28
N LEU A 104 7.86 4.35 17.99
CA LEU A 104 6.94 5.17 17.19
C LEU A 104 5.49 5.02 17.66
N ARG A 105 5.05 3.81 18.04
CA ARG A 105 3.71 3.57 18.59
C ARG A 105 3.52 4.28 19.92
N ALA A 106 4.49 4.19 20.84
CA ALA A 106 4.44 4.90 22.11
C ALA A 106 4.39 6.43 21.92
N LEU A 107 5.09 6.96 20.92
CA LEU A 107 5.00 8.39 20.56
C LEU A 107 3.64 8.75 19.98
N ALA A 108 3.08 7.90 19.13
CA ALA A 108 1.75 8.11 18.56
C ALA A 108 0.68 8.16 19.65
N GLU A 109 0.75 7.24 20.62
CA GLU A 109 -0.15 7.17 21.77
C GLU A 109 -0.06 8.44 22.64
N ARG A 110 1.16 8.87 22.98
CA ARG A 110 1.38 10.10 23.77
C ARG A 110 0.87 11.36 23.09
N GLU A 111 0.94 11.41 21.76
CA GLU A 111 0.53 12.58 20.96
C GLU A 111 -0.92 12.47 20.45
N GLY A 112 -1.67 11.43 20.84
CA GLY A 112 -3.04 11.21 20.41
C GLY A 112 -3.19 10.98 18.90
N VAL A 113 -2.13 10.52 18.22
CA VAL A 113 -2.15 10.27 16.77
C VAL A 113 -2.84 8.94 16.51
N THR A 114 -4.13 8.99 16.19
CA THR A 114 -4.89 7.81 15.79
C THR A 114 -4.57 7.43 14.34
N LEU A 115 -4.03 6.23 14.15
CA LEU A 115 -4.02 5.58 12.83
C LEU A 115 -5.44 5.10 12.56
N ALA A 116 -6.20 5.84 11.74
CA ALA A 116 -7.53 5.40 11.35
C ALA A 116 -7.43 3.98 10.75
N LYS A 117 -8.06 3.00 11.42
CA LYS A 117 -8.15 1.63 10.93
C LYS A 117 -9.19 1.59 9.82
N GLY A 118 -8.78 1.98 8.62
CA GLY A 118 -9.68 2.02 7.48
C GLY A 118 -8.97 2.55 6.27
N VAL A 119 -8.24 1.69 5.56
CA VAL A 119 -8.04 1.95 4.13
C VAL A 119 -9.45 1.88 3.53
N PRO A 120 -9.92 2.92 2.81
CA PRO A 120 -11.19 2.83 2.09
C PRO A 120 -11.16 1.53 1.30
N LYS A 121 -12.09 0.61 1.60
CA LYS A 121 -12.16 -0.64 0.87
C LYS A 121 -12.60 -0.27 -0.54
N ARG A 122 -11.64 -0.08 -1.45
CA ARG A 122 -11.92 -0.11 -2.89
C ARG A 122 -12.75 -1.37 -3.10
N ARG A 123 -13.99 -1.23 -3.59
CA ARG A 123 -14.89 -2.37 -3.78
C ARG A 123 -14.09 -3.44 -4.51
N ARG A 124 -13.84 -4.59 -3.86
CA ARG A 124 -13.48 -5.79 -4.63
C ARG A 124 -14.70 -6.05 -5.49
N CYS A 125 -14.50 -6.26 -6.80
CA CYS A 125 -15.55 -6.58 -7.76
C CYS A 125 -16.68 -7.37 -7.10
N SER A 126 -17.93 -6.89 -7.22
CA SER A 126 -19.08 -7.65 -6.74
C SER A 126 -19.00 -9.07 -7.31
N PRO A 127 -19.32 -10.13 -6.53
CA PRO A 127 -19.48 -11.45 -7.08
C PRO A 127 -20.48 -11.36 -8.23
N ARG A 128 -20.05 -11.81 -9.41
CA ARG A 128 -20.85 -12.00 -10.62
C ARG A 128 -22.22 -12.53 -10.19
N GLN A 129 -23.30 -11.77 -10.42
CA GLN A 129 -24.66 -12.18 -10.07
C GLN A 129 -24.95 -13.52 -10.76
N ARG A 130 -24.80 -14.61 -10.01
CA ARG A 130 -25.09 -15.97 -10.46
C ARG A 130 -26.56 -16.22 -10.16
N ASN A 131 -27.45 -15.57 -10.90
CA ASN A 131 -28.88 -15.89 -10.93
C ASN A 131 -29.49 -15.30 -12.20
N VAL A 132 -29.33 -16.01 -13.30
CA VAL A 132 -30.31 -15.98 -14.38
C VAL A 132 -31.09 -17.28 -14.22
N LYS A 133 -32.31 -17.16 -13.69
CA LYS A 133 -33.26 -18.27 -13.61
C LYS A 133 -33.41 -18.86 -15.01
N ARG A 134 -33.04 -20.13 -15.19
CA ARG A 134 -33.44 -20.90 -16.37
C ARG A 134 -34.91 -21.29 -16.15
N THR A 135 -35.80 -20.58 -16.82
CA THR A 135 -37.10 -21.12 -17.24
C THR A 135 -36.90 -22.29 -18.18
#